data_AF-E0STK6-F1
#
_entry.id   AF-E0STK6-F1
#
_cell.length_a   1.000
_cell.length_b   1.000
_cell.length_c   1.000
_cell.angle_alpha   90.00
_cell.angle_beta   90.00
_cell.angle_gamma   90.00
#
_symmetry.space_group_name_H-M   'P 1'
#
loop_
_entity.id
_entity.type
_entity.pdbx_description
1 polymer ?
#
loop_
_entity_poly.entity_id
_entity_poly.type
_entity_poly.pdbx_seq_one_letter_code
_entity_poly.pdbx_strand_id
1 'polypeptide(L)'
;MAIDWFYRYLLRSVIPSLDEIEFVRPIANGLRGSSDIETLGNVSEWLVKNVSPHSFRIFCTSLEGVTWFICVLTLFLFYEYICRDLFSFPDPIYTAIVLILAISTALGLNIALYWLNTLAKIVTIFIMVVIIGAFVRGASDTILFYSGALLGTLIALLSYAYYISLPVALNRNLIGMAKTYLNFLVSSCRSGMRVEEILRYGMGVCREYSKLTLSLLINLYPNNRILLFSALLHIATGIEFGDKMYVVEPGLPLLPTKTWLKMTGLSEAKIFEVIKTPHRLTVRYIGRVAEKGTGLANEWRSLLEKTVKEIENAVRVGIPRVVIGLETLAKHLDLEDRVIAESIQRIVKTYVYSKALESYLRYVKDIRVIYTETGPSIEILLAIPGKSS
;
A
#
# COMPACT_ATOMS: atom_id res chain seq x y z
N MET A 1 -11.23 -21.13 -9.32
CA MET A 1 -11.63 -21.22 -7.89
C MET A 1 -10.64 -20.50 -6.97
N ALA A 2 -9.33 -20.78 -7.03
CA ALA A 2 -8.32 -20.12 -6.19
C ALA A 2 -8.26 -18.58 -6.31
N ILE A 3 -8.38 -18.05 -7.54
CA ILE A 3 -8.41 -16.60 -7.78
C ILE A 3 -9.59 -15.93 -7.07
N ASP A 4 -10.78 -16.54 -7.07
CA ASP A 4 -11.96 -15.98 -6.39
C ASP A 4 -11.78 -15.94 -4.87
N TRP A 5 -11.14 -16.96 -4.31
CA TRP A 5 -10.80 -16.99 -2.88
C TRP A 5 -9.83 -15.86 -2.49
N PHE A 6 -8.81 -15.60 -3.30
CA PHE A 6 -7.85 -14.52 -3.07
C PHE A 6 -8.53 -13.14 -3.04
N TYR A 7 -9.44 -12.87 -3.99
CA TYR A 7 -10.22 -11.62 -3.99
C TYR A 7 -11.11 -11.49 -2.75
N ARG A 8 -11.77 -12.57 -2.33
CA ARG A 8 -12.57 -12.57 -1.08
C ARG A 8 -11.71 -12.29 0.14
N TYR A 9 -10.51 -12.86 0.19
CA TYR A 9 -9.56 -12.61 1.28
C TYR A 9 -9.12 -11.13 1.31
N LEU A 10 -8.72 -10.56 0.18
CA LEU A 10 -8.38 -9.15 0.07
C LEU A 10 -9.54 -8.24 0.49
N LEU A 11 -10.75 -8.48 -0.03
CA LEU A 11 -11.93 -7.66 0.28
C LEU A 11 -12.30 -7.71 1.76
N ARG A 12 -12.21 -8.88 2.41
CA ARG A 12 -12.45 -9.00 3.86
C ARG A 12 -11.51 -8.13 4.68
N SER A 13 -10.27 -7.97 4.25
CA SER A 13 -9.30 -7.13 4.96
C SER A 13 -9.57 -5.63 4.81
N VAL A 14 -10.39 -5.23 3.83
CA VAL A 14 -10.60 -3.82 3.42
C VAL A 14 -11.94 -3.27 3.93
N ILE A 15 -12.96 -4.10 4.07
CA ILE A 15 -14.27 -3.67 4.57
C ILE A 15 -14.15 -3.28 6.05
N PRO A 16 -14.38 -2.00 6.43
CA PRO A 16 -14.36 -1.59 7.82
C PRO A 16 -15.60 -2.10 8.57
N SER A 17 -15.46 -2.26 9.88
CA SER A 17 -16.61 -2.41 10.79
C SER A 17 -17.37 -1.09 10.95
N LEU A 18 -18.60 -1.14 11.46
CA LEU A 18 -19.39 0.07 11.74
C LEU A 18 -18.72 0.95 12.80
N ASP A 19 -18.08 0.35 13.80
CA ASP A 19 -17.34 1.08 14.84
C ASP A 19 -16.14 1.83 14.25
N GLU A 20 -15.43 1.23 13.28
CA GLU A 20 -14.33 1.89 12.57
C GLU A 20 -14.82 3.08 11.71
N ILE A 21 -16.01 2.96 11.10
CA ILE A 21 -16.66 4.08 10.40
C ILE A 21 -17.00 5.19 11.38
N GLU A 22 -17.57 4.86 12.53
CA GLU A 22 -17.93 5.83 13.56
C GLU A 22 -16.69 6.55 14.11
N PHE A 23 -15.62 5.80 14.35
CA PHE A 23 -14.36 6.32 14.87
C PHE A 23 -13.79 7.46 14.01
N VAL A 24 -13.92 7.38 12.69
CA VAL A 24 -13.40 8.41 11.77
C VAL A 24 -14.37 9.52 11.45
N ARG A 25 -15.60 9.49 11.98
CA ARG A 25 -16.60 10.54 11.71
C ARG A 25 -16.09 11.96 12.03
N PRO A 26 -15.38 12.23 13.16
CA PRO A 26 -14.84 13.56 13.42
C PRO A 26 -13.82 14.01 12.36
N ILE A 27 -12.96 13.09 11.92
CA ILE A 27 -11.99 13.35 10.85
C ILE A 27 -12.73 13.66 9.55
N ALA A 28 -13.68 12.81 9.16
CA ALA A 28 -14.49 13.01 7.96
C ALA A 28 -15.20 14.37 7.96
N ASN A 29 -15.82 14.76 9.07
CA ASN A 29 -16.48 16.07 9.17
C ASN A 29 -15.51 17.24 8.99
N GLY A 30 -14.28 17.13 9.51
CA GLY A 30 -13.23 18.14 9.33
C GLY A 30 -12.67 18.22 7.90
N LEU A 31 -12.91 17.21 7.06
CA LEU A 31 -12.48 17.16 5.66
C LEU A 31 -13.53 17.69 4.68
N ARG A 32 -14.74 18.01 5.14
CA ARG A 32 -15.81 18.53 4.29
C ARG A 32 -15.44 19.94 3.78
N GLY A 33 -15.32 20.08 2.47
CA GLY A 33 -15.12 21.36 1.78
C GLY A 33 -16.43 22.03 1.38
N SER A 34 -16.33 23.16 0.69
CA SER A 34 -17.46 23.89 0.10
C SER A 34 -18.05 23.21 -1.14
N SER A 35 -17.31 22.26 -1.74
CA SER A 35 -17.73 21.46 -2.88
C SER A 35 -17.29 20.00 -2.75
N ASP A 36 -17.87 19.11 -3.58
CA ASP A 36 -17.49 17.69 -3.61
C ASP A 36 -16.04 17.49 -4.07
N ILE A 37 -15.59 18.28 -5.06
CA ILE A 37 -14.20 18.29 -5.55
C ILE A 37 -13.26 18.70 -4.43
N GLU A 38 -13.62 19.77 -3.70
CA GLU A 38 -12.83 20.22 -2.56
C GLU A 38 -12.78 19.16 -1.45
N THR A 39 -13.90 18.53 -1.15
CA THR A 39 -14.00 17.48 -0.12
C THR A 39 -13.16 16.25 -0.49
N LEU A 40 -13.23 15.77 -1.75
CA LEU A 40 -12.41 14.63 -2.19
C LEU A 40 -10.92 14.96 -2.23
N GLY A 41 -10.57 16.17 -2.67
CA GLY A 41 -9.18 16.63 -2.60
C GLY A 41 -8.70 16.75 -1.16
N ASN A 42 -9.52 17.22 -0.22
CA ASN A 42 -9.20 17.24 1.22
C ASN A 42 -8.90 15.82 1.73
N VAL A 43 -9.72 14.84 1.35
CA VAL A 43 -9.48 13.42 1.71
C VAL A 43 -8.15 12.93 1.15
N SER A 44 -7.87 13.13 -0.14
CA SER A 44 -6.63 12.67 -0.77
C SER A 44 -5.39 13.33 -0.15
N GLU A 45 -5.41 14.65 0.05
CA GLU A 45 -4.32 15.37 0.70
C GLU A 45 -4.09 14.91 2.14
N TRP A 46 -5.18 14.74 2.89
CA TRP A 46 -5.11 14.32 4.27
C TRP A 46 -4.53 12.90 4.39
N LEU A 47 -4.91 11.98 3.50
CA LEU A 47 -4.33 10.64 3.44
C LEU A 47 -2.82 10.69 3.19
N VAL A 48 -2.36 11.49 2.22
CA VAL A 48 -0.93 11.65 1.91
C VAL A 48 -0.15 12.24 3.09
N LYS A 49 -0.73 13.20 3.81
CA LYS A 49 -0.09 13.86 4.96
C LYS A 49 -0.03 12.98 6.21
N ASN A 50 -1.01 12.12 6.43
CA ASN A 50 -1.18 11.41 7.70
C ASN A 50 -0.88 9.91 7.63
N VAL A 51 -0.81 9.33 6.43
CA VAL A 51 -0.56 7.89 6.27
C VAL A 51 0.57 7.68 5.26
N SER A 52 1.67 7.10 5.75
CA SER A 52 2.87 6.81 4.98
C SER A 52 2.92 5.34 4.53
N PRO A 53 3.66 5.01 3.47
CA PRO A 53 3.79 3.62 3.01
C PRO A 53 4.39 2.72 4.08
N HIS A 54 3.70 1.63 4.40
CA HIS A 54 4.16 0.67 5.41
C HIS A 54 5.06 -0.40 4.81
N SER A 55 6.32 -0.05 4.51
CA SER A 55 7.33 -0.95 3.93
C SER A 55 7.50 -2.27 4.70
N PHE A 56 7.56 -2.21 6.03
CA PHE A 56 7.69 -3.40 6.89
C PHE A 56 6.52 -4.37 6.71
N ARG A 57 5.29 -3.88 6.54
CA ARG A 57 4.09 -4.70 6.32
C ARG A 57 4.09 -5.35 4.93
N ILE A 58 4.58 -4.65 3.90
CA ILE A 58 4.79 -5.25 2.58
C ILE A 58 5.76 -6.42 2.72
N PHE A 59 6.87 -6.21 3.43
CA PHE A 59 7.85 -7.26 3.70
C PHE A 59 7.24 -8.43 4.49
N CYS A 60 6.46 -8.20 5.55
CA CYS A 60 5.76 -9.26 6.29
C CYS A 60 4.79 -10.05 5.40
N THR A 61 4.02 -9.36 4.55
CA THR A 61 3.09 -10.01 3.61
C THR A 61 3.84 -10.83 2.56
N SER A 62 4.98 -10.33 2.07
CA SER A 62 5.86 -11.06 1.15
C SER A 62 6.55 -12.24 1.83
N LEU A 63 6.94 -12.09 3.11
CA LEU A 63 7.51 -13.16 3.91
C LEU A 63 6.53 -14.31 4.10
N GLU A 64 5.23 -14.07 4.27
CA GLU A 64 4.26 -15.17 4.32
C GLU A 64 4.37 -16.07 3.06
N GLY A 65 4.52 -15.46 1.89
CA GLY A 65 4.73 -16.18 0.63
C GLY A 65 6.11 -16.85 0.54
N VAL A 66 7.18 -16.16 0.93
CA VAL A 66 8.56 -16.69 0.90
C VAL A 66 8.76 -17.79 1.93
N THR A 67 8.27 -17.63 3.15
CA THR A 67 8.27 -18.66 4.18
C THR A 67 7.47 -19.87 3.73
N TRP A 68 6.32 -19.69 3.07
CA TRP A 68 5.59 -20.81 2.48
C TRP A 68 6.42 -21.54 1.43
N PHE A 69 7.06 -20.80 0.52
CA PHE A 69 7.94 -21.38 -0.49
C PHE A 69 9.13 -22.13 0.13
N ILE A 70 9.80 -21.54 1.12
CA ILE A 70 10.91 -22.16 1.84
C ILE A 70 10.43 -23.41 2.59
N CYS A 71 9.30 -23.37 3.29
CA CYS A 71 8.77 -24.54 4.00
C CYS A 71 8.46 -25.69 3.03
N VAL A 72 7.84 -25.41 1.87
CA VAL A 72 7.58 -26.42 0.83
C VAL A 72 8.89 -26.96 0.28
N LEU A 73 9.86 -26.10 -0.01
CA LEU A 73 11.18 -26.50 -0.50
C LEU A 73 11.96 -27.32 0.53
N THR A 74 11.96 -26.93 1.80
CA THR A 74 12.62 -27.68 2.89
C THR A 74 11.95 -29.03 3.11
N LEU A 75 10.61 -29.11 3.09
CA LEU A 75 9.90 -30.38 3.15
C LEU A 75 10.24 -31.27 1.95
N PHE A 76 10.33 -30.70 0.76
CA PHE A 76 10.74 -31.41 -0.46
C PHE A 76 12.17 -31.97 -0.33
N LEU A 77 13.13 -31.14 0.05
CA LEU A 77 14.54 -31.55 0.22
C LEU A 77 14.71 -32.57 1.36
N PHE A 78 13.98 -32.40 2.46
CA PHE A 78 14.00 -33.34 3.58
C PHE A 78 13.40 -34.69 3.18
N TYR A 79 12.30 -34.68 2.42
CA TYR A 79 11.70 -35.90 1.89
C TYR A 79 12.62 -36.60 0.89
N GLU A 80 13.26 -35.85 -0.01
CA GLU A 80 14.27 -36.37 -0.95
C GLU A 80 15.42 -37.04 -0.20
N TYR A 81 15.95 -36.39 0.84
CA TYR A 81 17.02 -36.92 1.69
C TYR A 81 16.61 -38.25 2.35
N ILE A 82 15.47 -38.28 3.03
CA ILE A 82 14.98 -39.49 3.73
C ILE A 82 14.70 -40.63 2.75
N CYS A 83 14.04 -40.34 1.64
CA CYS A 83 13.56 -41.39 0.76
C CYS A 83 14.66 -41.92 -0.17
N ARG A 84 15.68 -41.12 -0.50
CA ARG A 84 16.87 -41.58 -1.23
C ARG A 84 17.65 -42.64 -0.44
N ASP A 85 17.75 -42.46 0.89
CA ASP A 85 18.45 -43.41 1.75
C ASP A 85 17.61 -44.67 2.06
N LEU A 86 16.28 -44.57 2.06
CA LEU A 86 15.39 -45.67 2.43
C LEU A 86 14.91 -46.53 1.25
N PHE A 87 14.75 -45.95 0.05
CA PHE A 87 14.06 -46.62 -1.04
C PHE A 87 14.80 -46.41 -2.36
N SER A 88 15.50 -47.44 -2.84
CA SER A 88 16.24 -47.46 -4.11
C SER A 88 15.30 -47.49 -5.34
N PHE A 89 14.40 -46.51 -5.47
CA PHE A 89 13.47 -46.43 -6.60
C PHE A 89 14.14 -45.86 -7.87
N PRO A 90 13.66 -46.23 -9.08
CA PRO A 90 14.05 -45.58 -10.32
C PRO A 90 13.58 -44.11 -10.37
N ASP A 91 14.50 -43.21 -10.71
CA ASP A 91 14.38 -41.74 -10.60
C ASP A 91 13.05 -41.10 -11.05
N PRO A 92 12.41 -41.46 -12.19
CA PRO A 92 11.27 -40.70 -12.68
C PRO A 92 9.93 -41.03 -11.99
N ILE A 93 9.66 -42.30 -11.64
CA ILE A 93 8.45 -42.70 -10.91
C ILE A 93 8.52 -42.16 -9.48
N TYR A 94 9.72 -42.18 -8.91
CA TYR A 94 10.02 -41.60 -7.61
C TYR A 94 9.72 -40.09 -7.58
N THR A 95 10.25 -39.34 -8.56
CA THR A 95 10.04 -37.88 -8.62
C THR A 95 8.56 -37.53 -8.77
N ALA A 96 7.79 -38.30 -9.55
CA ALA A 96 6.35 -38.09 -9.72
C ALA A 96 5.56 -38.34 -8.42
N ILE A 97 5.85 -39.41 -7.68
CA ILE A 97 5.19 -39.73 -6.41
C ILE A 97 5.55 -38.69 -5.33
N VAL A 98 6.81 -38.27 -5.26
CA VAL A 98 7.29 -37.20 -4.37
C VAL A 98 6.56 -35.89 -4.68
N LEU A 99 6.43 -35.54 -5.96
CA LEU A 99 5.77 -34.30 -6.39
C LEU A 99 4.28 -34.33 -6.04
N ILE A 100 3.59 -35.46 -6.25
CA ILE A 100 2.17 -35.62 -5.90
C ILE A 100 1.96 -35.52 -4.38
N LEU A 101 2.81 -36.15 -3.57
CA LEU A 101 2.74 -36.06 -2.11
C LEU A 101 3.10 -34.67 -1.59
N ALA A 102 4.11 -34.01 -2.16
CA ALA A 102 4.48 -32.64 -1.80
C ALA A 102 3.36 -31.65 -2.15
N ILE A 103 2.74 -31.77 -3.34
CA ILE A 103 1.59 -30.96 -3.74
C ILE A 103 0.39 -31.23 -2.83
N SER A 104 0.10 -32.50 -2.54
CA SER A 104 -1.03 -32.88 -1.66
C SER A 104 -0.83 -32.41 -0.22
N THR A 105 0.41 -32.47 0.28
CA THR A 105 0.79 -31.97 1.61
C THR A 105 0.78 -30.45 1.64
N ALA A 106 1.21 -29.76 0.58
CA ALA A 106 1.13 -28.30 0.45
C ALA A 106 -0.33 -27.82 0.34
N LEU A 107 -1.22 -28.58 -0.29
CA LEU A 107 -2.67 -28.33 -0.33
C LEU A 107 -3.32 -28.59 1.03
N GLY A 108 -2.97 -29.68 1.70
CA GLY A 108 -3.42 -30.00 3.06
C GLY A 108 -2.92 -28.97 4.10
N LEU A 109 -1.66 -28.55 4.00
CA LEU A 109 -1.10 -27.46 4.81
C LEU A 109 -1.77 -26.13 4.49
N ASN A 110 -2.17 -25.82 3.26
CA ASN A 110 -2.91 -24.59 2.97
C ASN A 110 -4.24 -24.51 3.74
N ILE A 111 -4.94 -25.64 3.89
CA ILE A 111 -6.19 -25.73 4.65
C ILE A 111 -5.92 -25.72 6.16
N ALA A 112 -4.83 -26.36 6.61
CA ALA A 112 -4.41 -26.34 8.00
C ALA A 112 -3.82 -24.99 8.43
N LEU A 113 -3.12 -24.25 7.56
CA LEU A 113 -2.42 -22.98 7.84
C LEU A 113 -3.36 -21.82 8.12
N TYR A 114 -4.62 -21.92 7.71
CA TYR A 114 -5.70 -21.08 8.23
C TYR A 114 -5.81 -21.12 9.77
N TRP A 115 -5.35 -22.21 10.40
CA TRP A 115 -5.27 -22.41 11.84
C TRP A 115 -3.86 -22.14 12.45
N LEU A 116 -2.82 -21.84 11.66
CA LEU A 116 -1.40 -21.95 12.08
C LEU A 116 -0.62 -20.64 12.32
N ASN A 117 -1.27 -19.53 12.62
CA ASN A 117 -0.57 -18.38 13.22
C ASN A 117 0.15 -18.79 14.56
N THR A 118 -0.35 -19.85 15.21
CA THR A 118 0.26 -20.46 16.39
C THR A 118 1.40 -21.41 16.06
N LEU A 119 1.36 -22.14 14.93
CA LEU A 119 2.40 -23.10 14.58
C LEU A 119 3.61 -22.44 13.91
N ALA A 120 3.45 -21.32 13.20
CA ALA A 120 4.59 -20.54 12.71
C ALA A 120 5.53 -20.12 13.86
N LYS A 121 4.96 -19.79 15.04
CA LYS A 121 5.71 -19.50 16.27
C LYS A 121 6.42 -20.76 16.81
N ILE A 122 5.75 -21.90 16.78
CA ILE A 122 6.33 -23.20 17.19
C ILE A 122 7.44 -23.65 16.24
N VAL A 123 7.29 -23.47 14.92
CA VAL A 123 8.29 -23.79 13.90
C VAL A 123 9.50 -22.87 14.02
N THR A 124 9.30 -21.58 14.33
CA THR A 124 10.42 -20.67 14.58
C THR A 124 11.23 -21.07 15.82
N ILE A 125 10.53 -21.45 16.90
CA ILE A 125 11.16 -22.00 18.12
C ILE A 125 11.87 -23.31 17.80
N PHE A 126 11.26 -24.19 17.00
CA PHE A 126 11.85 -25.46 16.60
C PHE A 126 13.10 -25.28 15.75
N ILE A 127 13.09 -24.35 14.78
CA ILE A 127 14.28 -23.98 14.00
C ILE A 127 15.37 -23.44 14.92
N MET A 128 15.05 -22.56 15.89
CA MET A 128 16.04 -22.10 16.87
C MET A 128 16.63 -23.26 17.71
N VAL A 129 15.80 -24.20 18.16
CA VAL A 129 16.25 -25.38 18.92
C VAL A 129 17.13 -26.29 18.06
N VAL A 130 16.80 -26.48 16.78
CA VAL A 130 17.62 -27.27 15.83
C VAL A 130 18.95 -26.57 15.54
N ILE A 131 18.96 -25.24 15.40
CA ILE A 131 20.18 -24.45 15.22
C ILE A 131 21.09 -24.56 16.46
N ILE A 132 20.52 -24.40 17.66
CA ILE A 132 21.26 -24.55 18.91
C ILE A 132 21.80 -25.98 19.06
N GLY A 133 20.99 -26.99 18.73
CA GLY A 133 21.41 -28.40 18.75
C GLY A 133 22.51 -28.72 17.73
N ALA A 134 22.45 -28.13 16.53
CA ALA A 134 23.49 -28.25 15.50
C ALA A 134 24.80 -27.59 15.95
N PHE A 135 24.72 -26.41 16.58
CA PHE A 135 25.86 -25.71 17.16
C PHE A 135 26.57 -26.56 18.24
N VAL A 136 25.80 -27.17 19.14
CA VAL A 136 26.33 -28.02 20.23
C VAL A 136 26.97 -29.31 19.70
N ARG A 137 26.56 -29.81 18.52
CA ARG A 137 27.07 -31.06 17.92
C ARG A 137 28.22 -30.87 16.92
N GLY A 138 28.77 -29.66 16.80
CA GLY A 138 29.86 -29.40 15.86
C GLY A 138 29.41 -29.48 14.40
N ALA A 139 28.21 -28.96 14.09
CA ALA A 139 27.74 -28.83 12.72
C ALA A 139 28.75 -28.05 11.85
N SER A 140 28.83 -28.42 10.58
CA SER A 140 29.72 -27.79 9.59
C SER A 140 29.59 -26.26 9.61
N ASP A 141 30.68 -25.55 9.37
CA ASP A 141 30.75 -24.07 9.30
C ASP A 141 29.63 -23.45 8.44
N THR A 142 29.20 -24.18 7.40
CA THR A 142 28.07 -23.80 6.53
C THR A 142 26.74 -23.64 7.29
N ILE A 143 26.40 -24.54 8.20
CA ILE A 143 25.16 -24.47 9.00
C ILE A 143 25.23 -23.31 9.98
N LEU A 144 26.40 -23.09 10.60
CA LEU A 144 26.64 -21.95 11.49
C LEU A 144 26.50 -20.63 10.74
N PHE A 145 27.05 -20.53 9.52
CA PHE A 145 26.94 -19.36 8.67
C PHE A 145 25.48 -19.04 8.32
N TYR A 146 24.71 -20.02 7.82
CA TYR A 146 23.30 -19.78 7.47
C TYR A 146 22.44 -19.44 8.69
N SER A 147 22.67 -20.10 9.82
CA SER A 147 21.97 -19.83 11.07
C SER A 147 22.27 -18.41 11.59
N GLY A 148 23.54 -18.00 11.54
CA GLY A 148 23.98 -16.66 11.89
C GLY A 148 23.38 -15.60 10.96
N ALA A 149 23.32 -15.86 9.64
CA ALA A 149 22.70 -14.97 8.67
C ALA A 149 21.19 -14.80 8.91
N LEU A 150 20.48 -15.89 9.22
CA LEU A 150 19.05 -15.85 9.57
C LEU A 150 18.81 -15.06 10.86
N LEU A 151 19.60 -15.31 11.91
CA LEU A 151 19.50 -14.57 13.17
C LEU A 151 19.82 -13.08 12.97
N GLY A 152 20.88 -12.75 12.23
CA GLY A 152 21.23 -11.37 11.89
C GLY A 152 20.12 -10.65 11.12
N THR A 153 19.51 -11.34 10.15
CA THR A 153 18.35 -10.82 9.41
C THR A 153 17.16 -10.55 10.34
N LEU A 154 16.85 -11.48 11.24
CA LEU A 154 15.76 -11.31 12.22
C LEU A 154 16.03 -10.11 13.14
N ILE A 155 17.26 -9.97 13.66
CA ILE A 155 17.64 -8.83 14.51
C ILE A 155 17.53 -7.52 13.74
N ALA A 156 17.99 -7.47 12.49
CA ALA A 156 17.87 -6.28 11.64
C ALA A 156 16.41 -5.88 11.41
N LEU A 157 15.53 -6.86 11.15
CA LEU A 157 14.10 -6.64 10.96
C LEU A 157 13.40 -6.13 12.22
N LEU A 158 13.69 -6.74 13.37
CA LEU A 158 13.17 -6.28 14.66
C LEU A 158 13.67 -4.88 15.00
N SER A 159 14.95 -4.58 14.72
CA SER A 159 15.52 -3.25 14.91
C SER A 159 14.86 -2.21 14.00
N TYR A 160 14.58 -2.57 12.75
CA TYR A 160 13.87 -1.72 11.80
C TYR A 160 12.42 -1.46 12.23
N ALA A 161 11.69 -2.51 12.64
CA ALA A 161 10.34 -2.37 13.18
C ALA A 161 10.32 -1.49 14.44
N TYR A 162 11.32 -1.64 15.32
CA TYR A 162 11.46 -0.82 16.51
C TYR A 162 11.67 0.65 16.13
N TYR A 163 12.63 0.93 15.23
CA TYR A 163 12.91 2.27 14.72
C TYR A 163 11.66 2.94 14.13
N ILE A 164 10.89 2.22 13.30
CA ILE A 164 9.64 2.74 12.71
C ILE A 164 8.56 3.01 13.77
N SER A 165 8.46 2.15 14.78
CA SER A 165 7.47 2.30 15.86
C SER A 165 7.84 3.38 16.89
N LEU A 166 9.11 3.81 16.89
CA LEU A 166 9.68 4.70 17.90
C LEU A 166 8.91 6.02 18.03
N PRO A 167 8.56 6.76 16.95
CA PRO A 167 7.85 8.03 17.08
C PRO A 167 6.54 7.94 17.86
N VAL A 168 5.84 6.80 17.78
CA VAL A 168 4.59 6.54 18.51
C VAL A 168 4.86 6.18 19.99
N ALA A 169 6.05 5.67 20.28
CA ALA A 169 6.44 5.17 21.59
C ALA A 169 7.25 6.17 22.44
N LEU A 170 7.77 7.26 21.85
CA LEU A 170 8.68 8.22 22.51
C LEU A 170 8.12 8.85 23.81
N ASN A 171 6.79 8.99 23.93
CA ASN A 171 6.15 9.61 25.09
C ASN A 171 5.66 8.59 26.14
N ARG A 172 6.15 7.34 26.11
CA ARG A 172 5.70 6.27 27.00
C ARG A 172 6.85 5.78 27.87
N ASN A 173 6.52 5.24 29.05
CA ASN A 173 7.49 4.51 29.87
C ASN A 173 7.93 3.20 29.18
N LEU A 174 8.97 2.54 29.70
CA LEU A 174 9.55 1.33 29.09
C LEU A 174 8.51 0.22 28.85
N ILE A 175 7.60 -0.01 29.80
CA ILE A 175 6.52 -1.01 29.66
C ILE A 175 5.56 -0.60 28.53
N GLY A 176 5.18 0.67 28.48
CA GLY A 176 4.32 1.22 27.43
C GLY A 176 4.97 1.19 26.06
N MET A 177 6.27 1.44 25.97
CA MET A 177 7.07 1.32 24.76
C MET A 177 7.11 -0.12 24.26
N ALA A 178 7.44 -1.09 25.14
CA ALA A 178 7.44 -2.52 24.81
C ALA A 178 6.05 -3.00 24.34
N LYS A 179 4.98 -2.60 25.03
CA LYS A 179 3.60 -2.90 24.60
C LYS A 179 3.28 -2.29 23.23
N THR A 180 3.70 -1.06 22.97
CA THR A 180 3.45 -0.38 21.69
C THR A 180 4.16 -1.08 20.53
N TYR A 181 5.42 -1.46 20.75
CA TYR A 181 6.22 -2.21 19.80
C TYR A 181 5.64 -3.60 19.52
N LEU A 182 5.29 -4.36 20.57
CA LEU A 182 4.66 -5.68 20.41
C LEU A 182 3.32 -5.58 19.67
N ASN A 183 2.49 -4.59 20.00
CA ASN A 183 1.25 -4.35 19.28
C ASN A 183 1.52 -4.01 17.81
N PHE A 184 2.53 -3.18 17.52
CA PHE A 184 2.90 -2.84 16.15
C PHE A 184 3.32 -4.07 15.35
N LEU A 185 4.15 -4.96 15.91
CA LEU A 185 4.53 -6.22 15.26
C LEU A 185 3.30 -7.11 14.99
N VAL A 186 2.45 -7.30 16.01
CA VAL A 186 1.25 -8.12 15.88
C VAL A 186 0.32 -7.55 14.80
N SER A 187 0.08 -6.24 14.78
CA SER A 187 -0.79 -5.60 13.79
C SER A 187 -0.17 -5.63 12.39
N SER A 188 1.16 -5.49 12.27
CA SER A 188 1.91 -5.59 11.00
C SER A 188 1.79 -6.98 10.37
N CYS A 189 1.75 -8.04 11.17
CA CYS A 189 1.61 -9.43 10.72
C CYS A 189 0.14 -9.90 10.59
N ARG A 190 -0.86 -9.06 10.90
CA ARG A 190 -2.28 -9.39 10.65
C ARG A 190 -2.64 -9.07 9.21
N SER A 191 -3.56 -9.88 8.65
CA SER A 191 -4.09 -9.73 7.29
C SER A 191 -4.67 -8.32 6.99
N GLY A 192 -5.21 -7.63 7.99
CA GLY A 192 -5.67 -6.25 7.90
C GLY A 192 -5.48 -5.53 9.24
N MET A 193 -5.09 -4.26 9.21
CA MET A 193 -5.14 -3.39 10.40
C MET A 193 -6.54 -2.81 10.55
N ARG A 194 -6.90 -2.53 11.80
CA ARG A 194 -8.08 -1.71 12.09
C ARG A 194 -7.79 -0.24 11.77
N VAL A 195 -8.84 0.54 11.48
CA VAL A 195 -8.72 1.97 11.19
C VAL A 195 -8.01 2.74 12.31
N GLU A 196 -8.29 2.42 13.57
CA GLU A 196 -7.62 3.06 14.71
C GLU A 196 -6.11 2.75 14.75
N GLU A 197 -5.70 1.57 14.30
CA GLU A 197 -4.29 1.18 14.20
C GLU A 197 -3.60 1.90 13.04
N ILE A 198 -4.25 1.98 11.87
CA ILE A 198 -3.75 2.71 10.69
C ILE A 198 -3.44 4.17 11.08
N LEU A 199 -4.37 4.80 11.80
CA LEU A 199 -4.26 6.18 12.25
C LEU A 199 -3.23 6.37 13.36
N ARG A 200 -3.15 5.42 14.31
CA ARG A 200 -2.16 5.46 15.39
C ARG A 200 -0.73 5.35 14.87
N TYR A 201 -0.51 4.48 13.89
CA TYR A 201 0.83 4.26 13.32
C TYR A 201 1.14 5.20 12.17
N GLY A 202 0.12 5.86 11.58
CA GLY A 202 0.29 6.73 10.41
C GLY A 202 0.88 5.97 9.22
N MET A 203 0.53 4.69 9.07
CA MET A 203 1.14 3.79 8.10
C MET A 203 0.11 2.81 7.51
N GLY A 204 0.20 2.55 6.21
CA GLY A 204 -0.66 1.58 5.54
C GLY A 204 -0.09 1.04 4.23
N VAL A 205 -0.61 -0.09 3.75
CA VAL A 205 -0.50 -0.50 2.34
C VAL A 205 -1.85 -0.29 1.63
N CYS A 206 -1.94 -0.59 0.33
CA CYS A 206 -3.12 -0.31 -0.51
C CYS A 206 -4.47 -0.71 0.12
N ARG A 207 -4.51 -1.86 0.82
CA ARG A 207 -5.70 -2.35 1.52
C ARG A 207 -6.09 -1.52 2.75
N GLU A 208 -5.13 -1.01 3.51
CA GLU A 208 -5.37 -0.12 4.64
C GLU A 208 -5.75 1.28 4.17
N TYR A 209 -5.10 1.81 3.13
CA TYR A 209 -5.52 3.06 2.50
C TYR A 209 -6.95 2.96 2.00
N SER A 210 -7.31 1.87 1.31
CA SER A 210 -8.66 1.63 0.86
C SER A 210 -9.66 1.54 2.02
N LYS A 211 -9.34 0.81 3.09
CA LYS A 211 -10.22 0.73 4.27
C LYS A 211 -10.46 2.10 4.89
N LEU A 212 -9.41 2.89 5.09
CA LEU A 212 -9.51 4.21 5.69
C LEU A 212 -10.29 5.17 4.76
N THR A 213 -9.97 5.16 3.47
CA THR A 213 -10.68 5.96 2.45
C THR A 213 -12.16 5.59 2.41
N LEU A 214 -12.49 4.30 2.41
CA LEU A 214 -13.86 3.80 2.47
C LEU A 214 -14.59 4.30 3.71
N SER A 215 -13.94 4.24 4.87
CA SER A 215 -14.51 4.71 6.15
C SER A 215 -14.80 6.22 6.12
N LEU A 216 -13.92 7.01 5.51
CA LEU A 216 -14.11 8.46 5.33
C LEU A 216 -15.25 8.75 4.35
N LEU A 217 -15.25 8.11 3.18
CA LEU A 217 -16.26 8.35 2.13
C LEU A 217 -17.67 7.97 2.57
N ILE A 218 -17.84 6.90 3.36
CA ILE A 218 -19.15 6.52 3.91
C ILE A 218 -19.74 7.60 4.83
N ASN A 219 -18.89 8.29 5.60
CA ASN A 219 -19.33 9.40 6.45
C ASN A 219 -19.60 10.67 5.63
N LEU A 220 -18.77 10.95 4.63
CA LEU A 220 -18.87 12.16 3.82
C LEU A 220 -20.06 12.11 2.84
N TYR A 221 -20.28 10.94 2.23
CA TYR A 221 -21.21 10.73 1.12
C TYR A 221 -22.13 9.52 1.37
N PRO A 222 -23.00 9.58 2.40
CA PRO A 222 -23.80 8.42 2.80
C PRO A 222 -24.80 7.94 1.72
N ASN A 223 -25.13 8.79 0.75
CA ASN A 223 -26.10 8.50 -0.31
C ASN A 223 -25.45 8.22 -1.68
N ASN A 224 -24.12 8.37 -1.81
CA ASN A 224 -23.42 8.13 -3.07
C ASN A 224 -23.02 6.66 -3.19
N ARG A 225 -22.87 6.19 -4.42
CA ARG A 225 -22.35 4.84 -4.70
C ARG A 225 -20.84 4.84 -4.46
N ILE A 226 -20.42 4.07 -3.47
CA ILE A 226 -19.01 3.89 -3.11
C ILE A 226 -18.54 2.52 -3.63
N LEU A 227 -17.36 2.50 -4.22
CA LEU A 227 -16.84 1.37 -4.98
C LEU A 227 -15.47 0.94 -4.46
N LEU A 228 -15.18 -0.35 -4.56
CA LEU A 228 -13.85 -0.93 -4.39
C LEU A 228 -13.37 -1.49 -5.73
N PHE A 229 -12.14 -1.14 -6.09
CA PHE A 229 -11.47 -1.59 -7.30
C PHE A 229 -10.36 -2.56 -6.90
N SER A 230 -10.53 -3.84 -7.21
CA SER A 230 -9.55 -4.87 -6.85
C SER A 230 -8.83 -5.40 -8.08
N ALA A 231 -7.50 -5.31 -8.05
CA ALA A 231 -6.59 -5.85 -9.05
C ALA A 231 -5.58 -6.79 -8.37
N LEU A 232 -4.69 -7.42 -9.15
CA LEU A 232 -3.66 -8.29 -8.60
C LEU A 232 -2.74 -7.50 -7.66
N LEU A 233 -2.70 -7.90 -6.38
CA LEU A 233 -1.89 -7.26 -5.32
C LEU A 233 -2.21 -5.77 -5.07
N HIS A 234 -3.33 -5.26 -5.57
CA HIS A 234 -3.72 -3.87 -5.39
C HIS A 234 -5.22 -3.72 -5.13
N ILE A 235 -5.57 -2.75 -4.30
CA ILE A 235 -6.96 -2.37 -4.10
C ILE A 235 -7.03 -0.86 -3.87
N ALA A 236 -8.02 -0.24 -4.49
CA ALA A 236 -8.34 1.17 -4.33
C ALA A 236 -9.82 1.35 -4.01
N THR A 237 -10.15 2.48 -3.39
CA THR A 237 -11.54 2.90 -3.15
C THR A 237 -11.89 4.02 -4.10
N GLY A 238 -13.13 4.09 -4.55
CA GLY A 238 -13.61 5.23 -5.30
C GLY A 238 -15.09 5.50 -5.05
N ILE A 239 -15.57 6.50 -5.75
CA ILE A 239 -16.91 7.04 -5.59
C ILE A 239 -17.46 7.43 -6.96
N GLU A 240 -18.76 7.25 -7.14
CA GLU A 240 -19.48 7.68 -8.33
C GLU A 240 -19.99 9.11 -8.15
N PHE A 241 -19.62 9.98 -9.09
CA PHE A 241 -20.11 11.34 -9.23
C PHE A 241 -20.62 11.55 -10.65
N GLY A 242 -21.91 11.88 -10.76
CA GLY A 242 -22.58 11.94 -12.06
C GLY A 242 -22.53 10.58 -12.76
N ASP A 243 -21.97 10.56 -13.97
CA ASP A 243 -21.79 9.38 -14.81
C ASP A 243 -20.36 8.78 -14.73
N LYS A 244 -19.48 9.35 -13.90
CA LYS A 244 -18.08 8.97 -13.79
C LYS A 244 -17.77 8.32 -12.44
N MET A 245 -16.93 7.28 -12.47
CA MET A 245 -16.38 6.61 -11.29
C MET A 245 -14.94 7.10 -11.06
N TYR A 246 -14.73 7.87 -9.99
CA TYR A 246 -13.41 8.38 -9.63
C TYR A 246 -12.76 7.50 -8.57
N VAL A 247 -11.51 7.13 -8.79
CA VAL A 247 -10.69 6.37 -7.85
C VAL A 247 -9.91 7.35 -6.96
N VAL A 248 -9.99 7.14 -5.66
CA VAL A 248 -9.27 7.91 -4.63
C VAL A 248 -8.07 7.08 -4.19
N GLU A 249 -6.90 7.37 -4.77
CA GLU A 249 -5.65 6.71 -4.42
C GLU A 249 -4.61 7.73 -3.93
N PRO A 250 -3.99 7.52 -2.75
CA PRO A 250 -3.01 8.47 -2.22
C PRO A 250 -1.86 8.75 -3.19
N GLY A 251 -1.56 10.04 -3.40
CA GLY A 251 -0.47 10.50 -4.25
C GLY A 251 -0.78 10.49 -5.76
N LEU A 252 -1.97 10.04 -6.17
CA LEU A 252 -2.47 10.14 -7.53
C LEU A 252 -3.64 11.12 -7.60
N PRO A 253 -3.82 11.85 -8.72
CA PRO A 253 -5.01 12.66 -8.97
C PRO A 253 -6.29 11.83 -8.80
N LEU A 254 -7.42 12.52 -8.64
CA LEU A 254 -8.71 11.85 -8.70
C LEU A 254 -8.94 11.44 -10.15
N LEU A 255 -8.85 10.14 -10.44
CA LEU A 255 -8.83 9.63 -11.81
C LEU A 255 -10.05 8.77 -12.10
N PRO A 256 -10.67 8.90 -13.29
CA PRO A 256 -11.60 7.91 -13.80
C PRO A 256 -10.95 6.53 -13.85
N THR A 257 -11.73 5.46 -13.66
CA THR A 257 -11.19 4.10 -13.51
C THR A 257 -10.23 3.66 -14.62
N LYS A 258 -10.53 3.97 -15.90
CA LYS A 258 -9.66 3.62 -17.04
C LYS A 258 -8.32 4.36 -16.97
N THR A 259 -8.35 5.65 -16.66
CA THR A 259 -7.14 6.46 -16.51
C THR A 259 -6.32 6.02 -15.31
N TRP A 260 -6.97 5.64 -14.22
CA TRP A 260 -6.32 5.04 -13.04
C TRP A 260 -5.59 3.73 -13.39
N LEU A 261 -6.18 2.83 -14.18
CA LEU A 261 -5.51 1.61 -14.68
C LEU A 261 -4.25 1.95 -15.50
N LYS A 262 -4.34 2.92 -16.41
CA LYS A 262 -3.17 3.41 -17.19
C LYS A 262 -2.07 3.95 -16.29
N MET A 263 -2.44 4.79 -15.33
CA MET A 263 -1.53 5.43 -14.38
C MET A 263 -0.78 4.39 -13.54
N THR A 264 -1.50 3.41 -13.00
CA THR A 264 -0.94 2.35 -12.16
C THR A 264 -0.24 1.23 -12.94
N GLY A 265 -0.47 1.13 -14.25
CA GLY A 265 0.05 0.05 -15.08
C GLY A 265 -0.72 -1.26 -14.94
N LEU A 266 -1.90 -1.24 -14.32
CA LEU A 266 -2.78 -2.39 -14.18
C LEU A 266 -3.56 -2.63 -15.47
N SER A 267 -3.76 -3.89 -15.84
CA SER A 267 -4.50 -4.27 -17.05
C SER A 267 -6.01 -4.40 -16.84
N GLU A 268 -6.42 -4.74 -15.62
CA GLU A 268 -7.82 -4.90 -15.25
C GLU A 268 -8.06 -4.67 -13.77
N ALA A 269 -9.31 -4.34 -13.42
CA ALA A 269 -9.80 -4.34 -12.06
C ALA A 269 -11.24 -4.84 -11.99
N LYS A 270 -11.52 -5.64 -10.96
CA LYS A 270 -12.88 -6.01 -10.56
C LYS A 270 -13.48 -4.89 -9.73
N ILE A 271 -14.74 -4.57 -10.00
CA ILE A 271 -15.47 -3.49 -9.33
C ILE A 271 -16.50 -4.10 -8.40
N PHE A 272 -16.46 -3.66 -7.15
CA PHE A 272 -17.40 -4.06 -6.12
C PHE A 272 -18.09 -2.82 -5.56
N GLU A 273 -19.42 -2.83 -5.53
CA GLU A 273 -20.21 -1.82 -4.86
C GLU A 273 -20.30 -2.11 -3.36
N VAL A 274 -20.09 -1.09 -2.54
CA VAL A 274 -20.22 -1.20 -1.10
C VAL A 274 -21.66 -0.91 -0.69
N ILE A 275 -22.30 -1.88 -0.04
CA ILE A 275 -23.68 -1.80 0.44
C ILE A 275 -23.65 -1.71 1.96
N LYS A 276 -24.13 -0.57 2.48
CA LYS A 276 -24.29 -0.34 3.92
C LYS A 276 -25.67 -0.82 4.38
N THR A 277 -25.66 -1.77 5.32
CA THR A 277 -26.86 -2.18 6.07
C THR A 277 -26.75 -1.65 7.50
N PRO A 278 -27.85 -1.63 8.29
CA PRO A 278 -27.79 -1.20 9.69
C PRO A 278 -26.79 -1.96 10.57
N HIS A 279 -26.46 -3.20 10.21
CA HIS A 279 -25.62 -4.09 11.04
C HIS A 279 -24.19 -4.30 10.51
N ARG A 280 -23.97 -4.08 9.21
CA ARG A 280 -22.67 -4.32 8.58
C ARG A 280 -22.55 -3.67 7.20
N LEU A 281 -21.31 -3.56 6.73
CA LEU A 281 -21.03 -3.38 5.32
C LEU A 281 -20.93 -4.74 4.61
N THR A 282 -21.43 -4.76 3.37
CA THR A 282 -21.25 -5.87 2.44
C THR A 282 -20.78 -5.33 1.10
N VAL A 283 -20.25 -6.21 0.26
CA VAL A 283 -19.81 -5.84 -1.10
C VAL A 283 -20.52 -6.70 -2.13
N ARG A 284 -20.93 -6.08 -3.23
CA ARG A 284 -21.56 -6.73 -4.37
C ARG A 284 -20.68 -6.55 -5.60
N TYR A 285 -20.29 -7.63 -6.25
CA TYR A 285 -19.60 -7.54 -7.53
C TYR A 285 -20.55 -6.95 -8.58
N ILE A 286 -20.13 -5.88 -9.26
CA ILE A 286 -20.96 -5.20 -10.27
C ILE A 286 -20.36 -5.30 -11.68
N GLY A 287 -19.09 -5.66 -11.80
CA GLY A 287 -18.45 -5.80 -13.11
C GLY A 287 -16.94 -5.76 -13.05
N ARG A 288 -16.33 -5.66 -14.23
CA ARG A 288 -14.88 -5.52 -14.40
C ARG A 288 -14.61 -4.43 -15.43
N VAL A 289 -13.49 -3.74 -15.25
CA VAL A 289 -12.93 -2.83 -16.24
C VAL A 289 -11.58 -3.38 -16.69
N ALA A 290 -11.31 -3.33 -17.99
CA ALA A 290 -10.03 -3.69 -18.56
C ALA A 290 -9.55 -2.53 -19.44
N GLU A 291 -8.28 -2.20 -19.33
CA GLU A 291 -7.62 -1.13 -20.06
C GLU A 291 -6.13 -1.47 -20.13
N LYS A 292 -5.48 -1.22 -21.27
CA LYS A 292 -4.05 -1.52 -21.39
C LYS A 292 -3.26 -0.56 -20.49
N GLY A 293 -2.79 -1.06 -19.36
CA GLY A 293 -1.91 -0.34 -18.46
C GLY A 293 -0.65 0.13 -19.19
N THR A 294 -0.30 1.41 -19.03
CA THR A 294 0.91 2.00 -19.62
C THR A 294 2.00 2.23 -18.59
N GLY A 295 1.65 2.29 -17.29
CA GLY A 295 2.63 2.42 -16.21
C GLY A 295 3.14 3.85 -16.01
N LEU A 296 2.27 4.85 -16.19
CA LEU A 296 2.63 6.28 -16.14
C LEU A 296 3.02 6.78 -14.74
N ALA A 297 2.92 5.95 -13.69
CA ALA A 297 3.30 6.31 -12.33
C ALA A 297 4.74 6.85 -12.22
N ASN A 298 5.67 6.31 -13.01
CA ASN A 298 7.05 6.79 -13.05
C ASN A 298 7.17 8.16 -13.72
N GLU A 299 6.42 8.40 -14.80
CA GLU A 299 6.36 9.70 -15.46
C GLU A 299 5.72 10.76 -14.54
N TRP A 300 4.65 10.40 -13.84
CA TRP A 300 4.02 11.24 -12.82
C TRP A 300 5.01 11.61 -11.70
N ARG A 301 5.72 10.62 -11.14
CA ARG A 301 6.76 10.89 -10.13
C ARG A 301 7.88 11.79 -10.69
N SER A 302 8.32 11.53 -11.91
CA SER A 302 9.35 12.34 -12.58
C SER A 302 8.90 13.79 -12.78
N LEU A 303 7.64 14.01 -13.17
CA LEU A 303 7.05 15.34 -13.27
C LEU A 303 7.08 16.06 -11.91
N LEU A 304 6.67 15.38 -10.84
CA LEU A 304 6.65 15.95 -9.49
C LEU A 304 8.06 16.31 -9.00
N GLU A 305 9.05 15.45 -9.23
CA GLU A 305 10.45 15.72 -8.90
C GLU A 305 11.05 16.86 -9.75
N LYS A 306 10.76 16.88 -11.06
CA LYS A 306 11.13 17.98 -11.95
C LYS A 306 10.54 19.29 -11.45
N THR A 307 9.28 19.27 -11.01
CA THR A 307 8.59 20.45 -10.49
C THR A 307 9.30 21.07 -9.30
N VAL A 308 9.72 20.27 -8.33
CA VAL A 308 10.48 20.76 -7.19
C VAL A 308 11.81 21.39 -7.63
N LYS A 309 12.55 20.72 -8.51
CA LYS A 309 13.84 21.23 -9.02
C LYS A 309 13.71 22.55 -9.78
N GLU A 310 12.68 22.68 -10.61
CA GLU A 310 12.43 23.92 -11.37
C GLU A 310 12.02 25.08 -10.44
N ILE A 311 11.22 24.81 -9.40
CA ILE A 311 10.92 25.81 -8.36
C ILE A 311 12.20 26.26 -7.64
N GLU A 312 13.03 25.32 -7.18
CA GLU A 312 14.28 25.63 -6.49
C GLU A 312 15.21 26.48 -7.36
N ASN A 313 15.35 26.12 -8.63
CA ASN A 313 16.16 26.87 -9.58
C ASN A 313 15.58 28.28 -9.80
N ALA A 314 14.27 28.39 -10.04
CA ALA A 314 13.59 29.66 -10.27
C ALA A 314 13.70 30.60 -9.08
N VAL A 315 13.56 30.11 -7.85
CA VAL A 315 13.78 30.92 -6.64
C VAL A 315 15.23 31.40 -6.58
N ARG A 316 16.20 30.53 -6.84
CA ARG A 316 17.63 30.87 -6.81
C ARG A 316 18.00 31.96 -7.83
N VAL A 317 17.45 31.92 -9.03
CA VAL A 317 17.73 32.92 -10.09
C VAL A 317 16.77 34.11 -10.08
N GLY A 318 15.75 34.09 -9.22
CA GLY A 318 14.75 35.13 -9.10
C GLY A 318 13.80 35.19 -10.30
N ILE A 319 13.32 34.06 -10.79
CA ILE A 319 12.26 33.93 -11.81
C ILE A 319 10.89 33.79 -11.12
N PRO A 320 9.92 34.70 -11.34
CA PRO A 320 8.63 34.73 -10.62
C PRO A 320 7.62 33.70 -11.11
N ARG A 321 7.93 32.96 -12.18
CA ARG A 321 6.97 32.10 -12.87
C ARG A 321 7.67 30.85 -13.41
N VAL A 322 7.17 29.68 -13.02
CA VAL A 322 7.61 28.39 -13.55
C VAL A 322 6.46 27.76 -14.32
N VAL A 323 6.74 27.26 -15.52
CA VAL A 323 5.75 26.56 -16.36
C VAL A 323 6.32 25.19 -16.72
N ILE A 324 5.54 24.15 -16.44
CA ILE A 324 5.96 22.75 -16.64
C ILE A 324 4.92 22.06 -17.51
N GLY A 325 5.36 21.63 -18.69
CA GLY A 325 4.52 20.89 -19.63
C GLY A 325 4.00 19.56 -19.06
N LEU A 326 2.75 19.25 -19.41
CA LEU A 326 2.09 17.97 -19.11
C LEU A 326 1.94 17.10 -20.36
N GLU A 327 2.72 17.32 -21.43
CA GLU A 327 2.41 16.81 -22.78
C GLU A 327 2.21 15.30 -22.84
N THR A 328 3.03 14.53 -22.12
CA THR A 328 2.91 13.06 -22.08
C THR A 328 1.70 12.61 -21.28
N LEU A 329 1.44 13.24 -20.13
CA LEU A 329 0.35 12.88 -19.23
C LEU A 329 -1.02 13.35 -19.73
N ALA A 330 -1.07 14.51 -20.40
CA ALA A 330 -2.28 15.10 -20.97
C ALA A 330 -2.93 14.22 -22.05
N LYS A 331 -2.16 13.31 -22.69
CA LYS A 331 -2.72 12.30 -23.61
C LYS A 331 -3.61 11.28 -22.92
N HIS A 332 -3.52 11.19 -21.59
CA HIS A 332 -4.21 10.21 -20.76
C HIS A 332 -5.13 10.85 -19.72
N LEU A 333 -4.94 12.13 -19.43
CA LEU A 333 -5.71 12.91 -18.47
C LEU A 333 -6.71 13.80 -19.22
N ASP A 334 -7.99 13.63 -18.92
CA ASP A 334 -9.04 14.54 -19.37
C ASP A 334 -8.96 15.83 -18.56
N LEU A 335 -8.15 16.79 -19.01
CA LEU A 335 -7.91 18.04 -18.27
C LEU A 335 -9.06 19.05 -18.41
N GLU A 336 -10.03 18.78 -19.28
CA GLU A 336 -11.30 19.51 -19.32
C GLU A 336 -12.21 19.10 -18.15
N ASP A 337 -12.01 17.89 -17.61
CA ASP A 337 -12.62 17.47 -16.36
C ASP A 337 -12.02 18.25 -15.18
N ARG A 338 -12.83 19.18 -14.66
CA ARG A 338 -12.49 20.03 -13.52
C ARG A 338 -12.03 19.24 -12.29
N VAL A 339 -12.60 18.05 -12.04
CA VAL A 339 -12.20 17.19 -10.91
C VAL A 339 -10.73 16.77 -11.06
N ILE A 340 -10.36 16.37 -12.27
CA ILE A 340 -8.99 15.93 -12.59
C ILE A 340 -8.05 17.13 -12.51
N ALA A 341 -8.36 18.24 -13.18
CA ALA A 341 -7.52 19.43 -13.21
C ALA A 341 -7.25 19.99 -11.81
N GLU A 342 -8.28 20.15 -10.97
CA GLU A 342 -8.11 20.63 -9.60
C GLU A 342 -7.34 19.61 -8.74
N SER A 343 -7.60 18.31 -8.88
CA SER A 343 -6.87 17.29 -8.10
C SER A 343 -5.38 17.25 -8.44
N ILE A 344 -5.00 17.48 -9.71
CA ILE A 344 -3.58 17.63 -10.12
C ILE A 344 -2.93 18.80 -9.39
N GLN A 345 -3.57 19.98 -9.41
CA GLN A 345 -3.04 21.18 -8.73
C GLN A 345 -2.77 20.90 -7.26
N ARG A 346 -3.73 20.25 -6.58
CA ARG A 346 -3.66 19.93 -5.15
C ARG A 346 -2.58 18.94 -4.79
N ILE A 347 -2.34 17.94 -5.64
CA ILE A 347 -1.28 16.96 -5.40
C ILE A 347 0.08 17.54 -5.69
N VAL A 348 0.24 18.31 -6.76
CA VAL A 348 1.49 19.03 -7.03
C VAL A 348 1.80 19.95 -5.87
N LYS A 349 0.81 20.72 -5.41
CA LYS A 349 0.90 21.57 -4.22
C LYS A 349 1.35 20.79 -2.99
N THR A 350 0.67 19.69 -2.68
CA THR A 350 1.00 18.83 -1.52
C THR A 350 2.39 18.22 -1.63
N TYR A 351 2.78 17.76 -2.81
CA TYR A 351 4.09 17.16 -3.05
C TYR A 351 5.21 18.19 -2.89
N VAL A 352 5.04 19.37 -3.49
CA VAL A 352 5.97 20.51 -3.34
C VAL A 352 6.11 20.87 -1.86
N TYR A 353 4.99 21.03 -1.12
CA TYR A 353 5.01 21.29 0.32
C TYR A 353 5.70 20.19 1.15
N SER A 354 5.64 18.94 0.72
CA SER A 354 6.29 17.83 1.43
C SER A 354 7.79 17.70 1.15
N LYS A 355 8.28 18.23 0.02
CA LYS A 355 9.64 18.00 -0.49
C LYS A 355 10.54 19.21 -0.46
N ALA A 356 10.02 20.40 -0.79
CA ALA A 356 10.81 21.60 -0.70
C ALA A 356 11.06 21.89 0.78
N LEU A 357 12.34 22.00 1.16
CA LEU A 357 12.75 22.51 2.47
C LEU A 357 11.91 23.76 2.79
N GLU A 358 11.44 23.90 4.03
CA GLU A 358 10.55 24.98 4.49
C GLU A 358 10.92 26.38 3.98
N SER A 359 12.21 26.60 3.67
CA SER A 359 12.77 27.84 3.12
C SER A 359 12.20 28.30 1.78
N TYR A 360 11.82 27.39 0.87
CA TYR A 360 11.36 27.77 -0.49
C TYR A 360 9.85 27.85 -0.63
N LEU A 361 9.11 27.22 0.28
CA LEU A 361 7.65 27.13 0.24
C LEU A 361 6.95 28.46 0.46
N ARG A 362 7.56 29.35 1.25
CA ARG A 362 7.07 30.72 1.45
C ARG A 362 7.00 31.54 0.16
N TYR A 363 7.68 31.09 -0.90
CA TYR A 363 7.65 31.75 -2.19
C TYR A 363 6.54 31.23 -3.10
N VAL A 364 5.95 30.06 -2.87
CA VAL A 364 4.89 29.54 -3.75
C VAL A 364 3.57 30.25 -3.43
N LYS A 365 3.13 31.14 -4.33
CA LYS A 365 1.89 31.92 -4.20
C LYS A 365 0.68 31.15 -4.72
N ASP A 366 0.82 30.53 -5.89
CA ASP A 366 -0.28 29.85 -6.57
C ASP A 366 0.24 28.71 -7.46
N ILE A 367 -0.60 27.69 -7.66
CA ILE A 367 -0.35 26.57 -8.57
C ILE A 367 -1.64 26.30 -9.33
N ARG A 368 -1.60 26.43 -10.66
CA ARG A 368 -2.77 26.23 -11.53
C ARG A 368 -2.41 25.45 -12.78
N VAL A 369 -3.38 24.70 -13.30
CA VAL A 369 -3.28 24.06 -14.62
C VAL A 369 -3.72 25.08 -15.65
N ILE A 370 -2.89 25.30 -16.67
CA ILE A 370 -3.11 26.25 -17.75
C ILE A 370 -2.91 25.56 -19.11
N TYR A 371 -3.37 26.20 -20.18
CA TYR A 371 -3.08 25.80 -21.55
C TYR A 371 -2.14 26.82 -22.18
N THR A 372 -0.97 26.37 -22.64
CA THR A 372 0.00 27.18 -23.40
C THR A 372 -0.06 26.79 -24.88
N GLU A 373 0.70 27.48 -25.73
CA GLU A 373 0.85 27.11 -27.14
C GLU A 373 1.41 25.69 -27.33
N THR A 374 2.20 25.20 -26.36
CA THR A 374 2.79 23.85 -26.39
C THR A 374 1.87 22.77 -25.78
N GLY A 375 0.73 23.18 -25.21
CA GLY A 375 -0.27 22.28 -24.63
C GLY A 375 -0.53 22.51 -23.14
N PRO A 376 -1.20 21.56 -22.46
CA PRO A 376 -1.51 21.70 -21.05
C PRO A 376 -0.23 21.72 -20.20
N SER A 377 -0.20 22.62 -19.21
CA SER A 377 0.96 22.86 -18.35
C SER A 377 0.53 23.15 -16.92
N ILE A 378 1.43 22.91 -15.96
CA ILE A 378 1.32 23.43 -14.60
C ILE A 378 2.08 24.75 -14.53
N GLU A 379 1.38 25.81 -14.14
CA GLU A 379 1.98 27.09 -13.83
C GLU A 379 2.08 27.29 -12.32
N ILE A 380 3.24 27.76 -11.88
CA ILE A 380 3.56 28.02 -10.49
C ILE A 380 4.01 29.46 -10.39
N LEU A 381 3.27 30.26 -9.61
CA LEU A 381 3.58 31.66 -9.36
C LEU A 381 4.40 31.78 -8.08
N LEU A 382 5.52 32.50 -8.17
CA LEU A 382 6.49 32.65 -7.08
C LEU A 382 6.58 34.12 -6.61
N ALA A 383 6.51 34.35 -5.30
CA ALA A 383 6.66 35.64 -4.65
C ALA A 383 8.11 35.86 -4.19
N ILE A 384 8.98 36.31 -5.09
CA ILE A 384 10.42 36.46 -4.79
C ILE A 384 10.71 37.82 -4.14
N PRO A 385 11.39 37.87 -2.97
CA PRO A 385 11.76 39.11 -2.31
C PRO A 385 12.62 40.00 -3.22
N GLY A 386 12.28 41.30 -3.30
CA GLY A 386 13.07 42.28 -4.05
C GLY A 386 12.78 42.35 -5.56
N LYS A 387 11.85 41.54 -6.07
CA LYS A 387 11.31 41.68 -7.44
C LYS A 387 9.79 41.79 -7.34
N SER A 388 9.26 43.01 -7.46
CA SER A 388 7.81 43.21 -7.58
C SER A 388 7.33 42.58 -8.89
N SER A 389 6.41 41.61 -8.78
CA SER A 389 5.82 40.85 -9.87
C SER A 389 4.95 41.69 -10.79
#